data_AF-A0A374ED07-F1
#
_entry.id   AF-A0A374ED07-F1
#
_cell.length_a   1.000
_cell.length_b   1.000
_cell.length_c   1.000
_cell.angle_alpha   90.00
_cell.angle_beta   90.00
_cell.angle_gamma   90.00
#
_symmetry.space_group_name_H-M   'P 1'
#
loop_
_entity.id
_entity.type
_entity.pdbx_description
1 polymer ?
#
loop_
_entity_poly.entity_id
_entity_poly.type
_entity_poly.pdbx_seq_one_letter_code
_entity_poly.pdbx_strand_id
1 'polypeptide(L)' 'MQKKKYGIWKTRYAENSRNIFEDWVRQKNGEPVLFSTELGALEYMHSMEMRTQSVFTEFEVREVS' A
#
# COMPACT_ATOMS: atom_id res chain seq x y z
N MET A 1 -9.08 19.43 -14.66
CA MET A 1 -8.45 18.09 -14.72
C MET A 1 -8.04 17.74 -13.30
N GLN A 2 -8.70 16.77 -12.66
CA GLN A 2 -8.29 16.31 -11.32
C GLN A 2 -6.84 15.81 -11.41
N LYS A 3 -5.98 16.24 -10.49
CA LYS A 3 -4.62 15.71 -10.41
C LYS A 3 -4.72 14.28 -9.90
N LYS A 4 -4.32 13.31 -10.73
CA LYS A 4 -4.22 11.90 -10.34
C LYS A 4 -3.41 11.77 -9.06
N LYS A 5 -3.83 10.88 -8.18
CA LYS A 5 -3.08 10.50 -6.98
C LYS A 5 -2.85 9.01 -7.00
N TYR A 6 -1.77 8.57 -6.38
CA TYR A 6 -1.42 7.17 -6.26
C TYR A 6 -1.32 6.83 -4.77
N GLY A 7 -1.87 5.69 -4.38
CA GLY A 7 -1.79 5.14 -3.03
C GLY A 7 -1.20 3.74 -3.08
N ILE A 8 -0.93 3.18 -1.91
CA ILE A 8 -0.43 1.80 -1.78
C ILE A 8 -1.49 1.00 -1.03
N TRP A 9 -2.05 0.01 -1.72
CA TRP A 9 -2.94 -0.99 -1.13
C TRP A 9 -2.11 -2.08 -0.48
N LYS A 10 -2.51 -2.52 0.70
CA LYS A 10 -1.83 -3.57 1.46
C LYS A 10 -2.81 -4.70 1.72
N THR A 11 -2.42 -5.91 1.32
CA THR A 11 -3.14 -7.14 1.60
C THR A 11 -2.34 -7.98 2.58
N ARG A 12 -2.96 -8.42 3.68
CA ARG A 12 -2.34 -9.31 4.66
C ARG A 12 -3.18 -10.59 4.80
N TYR A 13 -2.53 -11.73 4.61
CA TYR A 13 -3.09 -13.05 4.81
C TYR A 13 -2.83 -13.53 6.24
N ALA A 14 -3.82 -14.13 6.89
CA ALA A 14 -3.58 -14.91 8.11
C ALA A 14 -2.82 -16.21 7.77
N GLU A 15 -2.03 -16.76 8.69
CA GLU A 15 -1.24 -17.98 8.46
C GLU A 15 -2.06 -19.20 8.01
N ASN A 16 -3.34 -19.28 8.41
CA ASN A 16 -4.25 -20.34 7.98
C ASN A 16 -5.09 -19.96 6.75
N SER A 17 -4.78 -18.82 6.12
CA SER A 17 -5.42 -18.25 4.93
C SER A 17 -6.95 -18.09 5.00
N ARG A 18 -7.55 -18.16 6.20
CA ARG A 18 -9.01 -17.99 6.37
C ARG A 18 -9.45 -16.54 6.47
N ASN A 19 -8.52 -15.64 6.81
CA ASN A 19 -8.77 -14.22 6.94
C ASN A 19 -7.81 -13.44 6.04
N ILE A 20 -8.35 -12.48 5.31
CA ILE A 20 -7.61 -11.53 4.49
C ILE A 20 -7.95 -10.14 5.02
N PHE A 21 -6.93 -9.33 5.26
CA PHE A 21 -7.08 -7.94 5.70
C PHE A 21 -6.52 -7.03 4.62
N GLU A 22 -7.37 -6.16 4.09
CA GLU A 22 -7.01 -5.22 3.03
C GLU A 22 -7.29 -3.80 3.47
N ASP A 23 -6.32 -2.92 3.31
CA ASP A 23 -6.50 -1.48 3.55
C ASP A 23 -5.42 -0.67 2.82
N TRP A 24 -5.64 0.64 2.71
CA TRP A 24 -4.59 1.57 2.32
C TRP A 24 -3.48 1.61 3.35
N VAL A 25 -2.25 1.79 2.90
CA VAL A 25 -1.15 2.20 3.77
C VAL A 25 -1.46 3.58 4.32
N ARG A 26 -1.50 3.70 5.65
CA ARG A 26 -1.87 4.93 6.36
C ARG A 26 -0.68 5.56 7.06
N GLN A 27 -0.71 6.89 7.10
CA GLN A 27 0.11 7.71 7.98
C GLN A 27 -0.28 7.50 9.44
N LYS A 28 0.54 8.00 10.37
CA LYS A 28 0.27 7.88 11.82
C LYS A 28 -1.05 8.51 12.26
N ASN A 29 -1.55 9.49 11.52
CA ASN A 29 -2.83 10.16 11.78
C ASN A 29 -4.04 9.42 11.18
N GLY A 30 -3.84 8.27 10.54
CA GLY A 30 -4.91 7.46 9.93
C GLY A 30 -5.23 7.79 8.48
N GLU A 31 -4.66 8.86 7.91
CA GLU A 31 -4.89 9.22 6.50
C GLU A 31 -4.08 8.32 5.56
N PRO A 32 -4.59 7.95 4.37
CA PRO A 32 -3.80 7.25 3.37
C PRO A 32 -2.52 8.00 2.99
N VAL A 33 -1.45 7.26 2.73
CA VAL A 33 -0.24 7.81 2.10
C VAL A 33 -0.52 7.94 0.60
N LEU A 34 -0.48 9.18 0.09
CA LEU A 34 -0.77 9.50 -1.31
C LEU A 34 0.40 10.21 -1.97
N PHE A 35 0.61 9.90 -3.25
CA PHE A 35 1.66 10.44 -4.09
C PHE A 35 1.07 11.12 -5.33
N SER A 36 1.76 12.14 -5.84
CA SER A 36 1.39 12.82 -7.09
C SER A 36 1.85 12.05 -8.33
N THR A 37 2.78 11.11 -8.19
CA THR A 37 3.34 10.29 -9.27
C THR A 37 3.34 8.82 -8.88
N GLU A 38 3.18 7.95 -9.88
CA GLU A 38 3.24 6.50 -9.70
C GLU A 38 4.64 6.06 -9.22
N LEU A 39 5.70 6.67 -9.78
CA LEU A 39 7.07 6.37 -9.40
C LEU A 39 7.33 6.60 -7.91
N GLY A 40 6.84 7.71 -7.34
CA GLY A 40 7.00 7.97 -5.91
C GLY A 40 6.27 6.95 -5.04
N ALA A 41 5.12 6.45 -5.50
CA ALA A 41 4.40 5.38 -4.82
C ALA A 41 5.16 4.04 -4.91
N LEU A 42 5.75 3.72 -6.07
CA LEU A 42 6.55 2.50 -6.27
C LEU A 42 7.82 2.50 -5.41
N GLU A 43 8.55 3.62 -5.35
CA GLU A 43 9.74 3.75 -4.49
C GLU A 43 9.38 3.55 -3.01
N TYR A 44 8.26 4.11 -2.57
CA TYR A 44 7.79 3.92 -1.20
C TYR A 44 7.33 2.49 -0.95
N MET A 45 6.58 1.89 -1.87
CA MET A 45 6.15 0.48 -1.79
C MET A 45 7.35 -0.45 -1.63
N HIS A 46 8.39 -0.26 -2.44
CA HIS A 46 9.61 -1.05 -2.35
C HIS A 46 10.28 -0.93 -0.97
N SER A 47 10.29 0.27 -0.38
CA SER A 47 10.79 0.47 0.99
C SER A 47 9.97 -0.28 2.04
N MET A 48 8.66 -0.46 1.83
CA MET A 48 7.78 -1.20 2.72
C MET A 48 7.98 -2.71 2.60
N GLU A 49 8.14 -3.22 1.38
CA GLU A 49 8.44 -4.62 1.12
C GLU A 49 9.74 -5.05 1.83
N MET A 50 10.81 -4.26 1.67
CA MET A 50 12.10 -4.50 2.32
C MET A 50 12.03 -4.51 3.85
N ARG A 51 11.12 -3.73 4.45
CA ARG A 51 10.94 -3.66 5.92
C ARG A 51 10.04 -4.77 6.45
N THR A 52 9.02 -5.17 5.67
CA THR A 52 7.99 -6.09 6.15
C THR A 52 8.46 -7.53 6.11
N GLN A 53 9.27 -7.91 5.09
CA GLN A 53 9.88 -9.24 4.91
C GLN A 53 8.93 -10.42 5.20
N SER A 54 7.64 -10.24 4.92
CA SER A 54 6.59 -11.21 5.23
C SER A 54 6.02 -11.75 3.95
N VAL A 55 6.04 -13.08 3.79
CA VAL A 55 5.39 -13.77 2.67
C VAL A 55 3.86 -13.70 2.71
N PHE A 56 3.29 -13.24 3.83
CA PHE A 56 1.85 -13.09 4.02
C PHE A 56 1.38 -11.64 3.83
N THR A 57 2.25 -10.74 3.37
CA THR A 57 1.87 -9.35 3.11
C THR A 57 2.25 -8.97 1.69
N GLU A 58 1.28 -8.51 0.92
CA GLU A 58 1.44 -7.99 -0.42
C GLU A 58 1.14 -6.50 -0.44
N PHE A 59 1.82 -5.77 -1.33
CA PHE A 59 1.60 -4.37 -1.58
C PHE A 59 1.34 -4.12 -3.06
N GLU A 60 0.49 -3.16 -3.37
CA GLU A 60 0.15 -2.78 -4.74
C GLU A 60 0.00 -1.26 -4.84
N VAL A 61 0.62 -0.64 -5.84
CA VAL A 61 0.35 0.77 -6.17
C VAL A 61 -0.96 0.86 -6.96
N ARG A 62 -1.87 1.73 -6.52
CA ARG A 62 -3.15 1.97 -7.19
C ARG A 62 -3.40 3.47 -7.40
N GLU A 63 -4.00 3.83 -8.53
CA GLU A 63 -4.52 5.18 -8.76
C GLU A 63 -5.75 5.41 -7.86
N VAL A 64 -5.78 6.57 -7.20
CA VAL A 64 -6.88 7.03 -6.34
C VAL A 64 -7.62 8.13 -7.11
N SER A 65 -8.85 7.81 -7.54
CA SER A 65 -9.74 8.69 -8.28
C SER A 65 -10.41 9.76 -7.42
#